data_AF-A0A970R1V0-F1
#
_entry.id   AF-A0A970R1V0-F1
#
_cell.length_a   1.000
_cell.length_b   1.000
_cell.length_c   1.000
_cell.angle_alpha   90.00
_cell.angle_beta   90.00
_cell.angle_gamma   90.00
#
_symmetry.space_group_name_H-M   'P 1'
#
loop_
_entity.id
_entity.type
_entity.pdbx_description
1 polymer ?
#
loop_
_entity_poly.entity_id
_entity_poly.type
_entity_poly.pdbx_seq_one_letter_code
_entity_poly.pdbx_strand_id
1 'polypeptide(L)'
;MKNTEQALLIDPRGYQERNVIKLAPRVSVEELKNGKILFYNNTKLDFCNYMTVFDRIKERFREMGIANYVEFTETVRGKDTPALEKYAAMLADSKPTAAVVAFGDMGTSSSTTILTIALEKLGIPTVYMTAPPGSAITEGVAVYRAGNLCLCSIDVYQASTVEEVSAQIDLKWDYIISALTKNGEDLRKLSQIDFKMDTTAPAMDGFLPFIPKYDEEKAAEPGSYMEEINEYFNAEHISDGLPIIPPTKRRYEKMMAYCPFDEDLVLCSKVGPTGKDITVKDVAVAAVMAGCTPKAMPVLVAAFKALNSPLYNLNQSVTTSHPGGNMVLVSGPIAQEIGISGKQGCQGPGYPMNATIGRAVNLVIMNVCRSVPGICDLDCIASQAEFTFCFAEEPELAQWNMINEDRFDSKTTTVYVLKAEPLHDIIDFLSLDGHDLLDTITHCCTTLGSNNAYMPGPLIVCLTPDHGMMLKKSGYTKEMIQEHIHTYAYHEVPMVRNRGLVPVRPARFKNKHPMPVTRSPKDVEVVVIGGRGGHSGVILPWALHSEGCVEPIALPDGKIAETIEEFKVNR
;
A
#
# COMPACT_ATOMS: atom_id res chain seq x y z
N MET A 1 18.06 -18.41 35.77
CA MET A 1 18.64 -18.69 34.44
C MET A 1 17.76 -19.50 33.49
N LYS A 2 16.73 -20.27 33.94
CA LYS A 2 15.78 -20.95 33.03
C LYS A 2 14.58 -20.09 32.53
N ASN A 3 14.41 -18.86 33.05
CA ASN A 3 13.25 -18.00 32.75
C ASN A 3 13.51 -16.87 31.73
N THR A 4 14.75 -16.69 31.25
CA THR A 4 15.10 -15.54 30.39
C THR A 4 14.61 -15.67 28.96
N GLU A 5 14.59 -16.89 28.38
CA GLU A 5 14.07 -17.09 27.01
C GLU A 5 12.55 -16.92 26.89
N GLN A 6 11.80 -17.15 27.97
CA GLN A 6 10.34 -16.98 27.96
C GLN A 6 9.89 -15.51 28.03
N ALA A 7 10.79 -14.61 28.42
CA ALA A 7 10.53 -13.18 28.53
C ALA A 7 10.85 -12.41 27.24
N LEU A 8 11.41 -13.07 26.23
CA LEU A 8 11.79 -12.43 24.95
C LEU A 8 10.56 -12.15 24.08
N LEU A 9 10.53 -10.95 23.51
CA LEU A 9 9.53 -10.51 22.55
C LEU A 9 10.11 -10.63 21.15
N ILE A 10 9.37 -11.26 20.23
CA ILE A 10 9.76 -11.36 18.82
C ILE A 10 9.69 -9.94 18.23
N ASP A 11 10.72 -9.55 17.48
CA ASP A 11 10.71 -8.28 16.74
C ASP A 11 9.79 -8.41 15.52
N PRO A 12 8.67 -7.65 15.46
CA PRO A 12 7.72 -7.76 14.35
C PRO A 12 8.24 -7.18 13.03
N ARG A 13 9.36 -6.45 13.05
CA ARG A 13 10.07 -6.05 11.83
C ARG A 13 10.72 -7.26 11.16
N GLY A 14 11.00 -8.31 11.93
CA GLY A 14 11.77 -9.48 11.53
C GLY A 14 13.21 -9.13 11.14
N TYR A 15 13.99 -10.12 10.73
CA TYR A 15 15.34 -9.86 10.25
C TYR A 15 15.30 -9.01 8.97
N GLN A 16 16.10 -7.96 8.94
CA GLN A 16 16.23 -7.07 7.79
C GLN A 16 17.70 -6.76 7.53
N GLU A 17 18.22 -7.24 6.40
CA GLU A 17 19.57 -6.90 5.96
C GLU A 17 19.65 -5.42 5.57
N ARG A 18 20.61 -4.69 6.16
CA ARG A 18 20.89 -3.27 5.86
C ARG A 18 22.06 -3.15 4.90
N ASN A 19 21.79 -3.41 3.64
CA ASN A 19 22.80 -3.34 2.59
C ASN A 19 23.24 -1.90 2.34
N VAL A 20 24.55 -1.65 2.44
CA VAL A 20 25.17 -0.39 2.00
C VAL A 20 25.77 -0.61 0.62
N ILE A 21 25.18 -0.03 -0.42
CA ILE A 21 25.69 -0.18 -1.78
C ILE A 21 26.98 0.61 -1.95
N LYS A 22 27.82 0.14 -2.87
CA LYS A 22 28.91 0.95 -3.40
C LYS A 22 28.35 1.83 -4.51
N LEU A 23 28.29 3.14 -4.26
CA LEU A 23 27.91 4.13 -5.26
C LEU A 23 28.89 4.13 -6.45
N ALA A 24 28.39 4.48 -7.62
CA ALA A 24 29.17 4.65 -8.83
C ALA A 24 30.27 5.71 -8.63
N PRO A 25 31.48 5.50 -9.15
CA PRO A 25 32.54 6.51 -9.12
C PRO A 25 32.10 7.77 -9.85
N ARG A 26 32.17 8.92 -9.18
CA ARG A 26 31.80 10.21 -9.77
C ARG A 26 32.83 10.64 -10.81
N VAL A 27 32.37 11.37 -11.81
CA VAL A 27 33.16 11.73 -13.00
C VAL A 27 33.70 13.15 -12.89
N SER A 28 34.74 13.48 -13.65
CA SER A 28 35.20 14.87 -13.75
C SER A 28 34.21 15.74 -14.53
N VAL A 29 34.26 17.06 -14.31
CA VAL A 29 33.50 18.02 -15.11
C VAL A 29 33.85 17.91 -16.60
N GLU A 30 35.10 17.57 -16.93
CA GLU A 30 35.52 17.39 -18.31
C GLU A 30 34.91 16.14 -18.95
N GLU A 31 34.78 15.05 -18.20
CA GLU A 31 34.03 13.87 -18.64
C GLU A 31 32.55 14.18 -18.83
N LEU A 32 31.93 15.02 -17.99
CA LEU A 32 30.54 15.46 -18.19
C LEU A 32 30.36 16.28 -19.49
N LYS A 33 31.32 17.15 -19.85
CA LYS A 33 31.27 17.93 -21.10
C LYS A 33 31.36 17.07 -22.34
N ASN A 34 32.21 16.04 -22.31
CA ASN A 34 32.46 15.15 -23.45
C ASN A 34 31.48 13.96 -23.49
N GLY A 35 30.84 13.66 -22.36
CA GLY A 35 29.92 12.57 -22.15
C GLY A 35 28.47 12.89 -22.50
N LYS A 36 27.59 11.90 -22.27
CA LYS A 36 26.13 12.09 -22.33
C LYS A 36 25.57 12.15 -20.92
N ILE A 37 24.69 13.09 -20.63
CA ILE A 37 23.94 13.10 -19.36
C ILE A 37 22.54 12.56 -19.61
N LEU A 38 22.17 11.53 -18.88
CA LEU A 38 20.82 10.98 -18.86
C LEU A 38 19.91 11.90 -18.04
N PHE A 39 18.81 12.37 -18.62
CA PHE A 39 17.69 12.96 -17.90
C PHE A 39 16.51 12.00 -17.97
N TYR A 40 16.13 11.44 -16.81
CA TYR A 40 14.98 10.55 -16.73
C TYR A 40 13.83 11.23 -16.00
N ASN A 41 12.74 11.49 -16.73
CA ASN A 41 11.48 12.00 -16.20
C ASN A 41 10.50 10.83 -16.00
N ASN A 42 10.14 10.55 -14.75
CA ASN A 42 9.19 9.50 -14.41
C ASN A 42 7.71 9.86 -14.68
N THR A 43 7.46 10.80 -15.61
CA THR A 43 6.19 11.52 -15.91
C THR A 43 5.75 12.55 -14.87
N LYS A 44 6.41 12.61 -13.70
CA LYS A 44 5.99 13.54 -12.64
C LYS A 44 6.31 15.00 -12.94
N LEU A 45 7.34 15.27 -13.74
CA LEU A 45 7.69 16.64 -14.12
C LEU A 45 6.67 17.28 -15.08
N ASP A 46 5.81 16.48 -15.72
CA ASP A 46 4.80 16.98 -16.65
C ASP A 46 3.62 17.65 -15.91
N PHE A 47 3.63 17.61 -14.58
CA PHE A 47 2.62 18.22 -13.72
C PHE A 47 3.10 19.56 -13.16
N CYS A 48 2.16 20.49 -12.97
CA CYS A 48 2.45 21.82 -12.41
C CYS A 48 3.57 22.52 -13.20
N ASN A 49 4.45 23.26 -12.53
CA ASN A 49 5.64 23.87 -13.13
C ASN A 49 6.91 23.00 -12.90
N TYR A 50 6.76 21.70 -12.68
CA TYR A 50 7.91 20.87 -12.24
C TYR A 50 8.92 20.60 -13.36
N MET A 51 8.56 20.65 -14.64
CA MET A 51 9.53 20.56 -15.74
C MET A 51 10.65 21.60 -15.64
N THR A 52 10.37 22.74 -15.00
CA THR A 52 11.38 23.77 -14.68
C THR A 52 12.58 23.22 -13.91
N VAL A 53 12.44 22.12 -13.15
CA VAL A 53 13.56 21.41 -12.52
C VAL A 53 14.59 20.99 -13.56
N PHE A 54 14.18 20.32 -14.63
CA PHE A 54 15.08 19.88 -15.69
C PHE A 54 15.54 21.03 -16.56
N ASP A 55 14.64 21.96 -16.90
CA ASP A 55 15.00 23.12 -17.73
C ASP A 55 16.11 23.95 -17.06
N ARG A 56 15.96 24.24 -15.76
CA ARG A 56 16.94 25.03 -15.01
C ARG A 56 18.25 24.29 -14.82
N ILE A 57 18.23 22.99 -14.52
CA ILE A 57 19.46 22.17 -14.45
C ILE A 57 20.21 22.20 -15.80
N LYS A 58 19.50 22.05 -16.92
CA LYS A 58 20.11 22.09 -18.27
C LYS A 58 20.62 23.48 -18.64
N GLU A 59 20.00 24.56 -18.19
CA GLU A 59 20.54 25.92 -18.31
C GLU A 59 21.89 26.05 -17.61
N ARG A 60 21.95 25.65 -16.33
CA ARG A 60 23.18 25.71 -15.52
C ARG A 60 24.29 24.81 -16.07
N PHE A 61 23.96 23.63 -16.59
CA PHE A 61 24.93 22.80 -17.30
C PHE A 61 25.48 23.46 -18.57
N ARG A 62 24.61 24.12 -19.37
CA ARG A 62 25.06 24.84 -20.58
C ARG A 62 25.99 26.00 -20.25
N GLU A 63 25.77 26.70 -19.13
CA GLU A 63 26.69 27.74 -18.62
C GLU A 63 28.10 27.16 -18.33
N MET A 64 28.20 25.87 -18.01
CA MET A 64 29.45 25.14 -17.80
C MET A 64 30.01 24.45 -19.06
N GLY A 65 29.35 24.60 -20.21
CA GLY A 65 29.72 23.95 -21.48
C GLY A 65 29.30 22.48 -21.59
N ILE A 66 28.39 22.02 -20.73
CA ILE A 66 27.81 20.68 -20.76
C ILE A 66 26.49 20.78 -21.52
N ALA A 67 26.34 20.05 -22.64
CA ALA A 67 25.18 20.21 -23.52
C ALA A 67 24.71 18.93 -24.23
N ASN A 68 25.36 17.78 -23.98
CA ASN A 68 25.03 16.52 -24.63
C ASN A 68 24.13 15.67 -23.72
N TYR A 69 22.83 15.64 -24.04
CA TYR A 69 21.80 15.03 -23.21
C TYR A 69 21.13 13.84 -23.92
N VAL A 70 20.72 12.85 -23.14
CA VAL A 70 19.79 11.80 -23.56
C VAL A 70 18.61 11.82 -22.62
N GLU A 71 17.40 11.86 -23.16
CA GLU A 71 16.19 12.08 -22.38
C GLU A 71 15.21 10.92 -22.54
N PHE A 72 14.65 10.47 -21.42
CA PHE A 72 13.61 9.44 -21.39
C PHE A 72 12.46 9.92 -20.50
N THR A 73 11.23 9.75 -20.98
CA THR A 73 10.01 9.99 -20.21
C THR A 73 9.17 8.72 -20.18
N GLU A 74 9.01 8.12 -19.00
CA GLU A 74 8.26 6.87 -18.81
C GLU A 74 7.82 6.74 -17.36
N THR A 75 6.62 6.24 -17.10
CA THR A 75 6.12 6.14 -15.74
C THR A 75 6.79 5.00 -14.97
N VAL A 76 7.08 5.19 -13.68
CA VAL A 76 7.51 4.09 -12.80
C VAL A 76 6.34 3.31 -12.20
N ARG A 77 5.11 3.81 -12.37
CA ARG A 77 3.92 3.25 -11.71
C ARG A 77 3.56 1.87 -12.25
N GLY A 78 3.05 1.01 -11.38
CA GLY A 78 2.70 -0.38 -11.71
C GLY A 78 3.89 -1.31 -12.02
N LYS A 79 5.14 -0.87 -11.77
CA LYS A 79 6.34 -1.69 -11.94
C LYS A 79 6.81 -2.21 -10.58
N ASP A 80 7.11 -3.51 -10.53
CA ASP A 80 7.77 -4.15 -9.40
C ASP A 80 9.30 -3.91 -9.43
N THR A 81 10.01 -4.40 -8.42
CA THR A 81 11.46 -4.21 -8.30
C THR A 81 12.22 -4.77 -9.54
N PRO A 82 12.00 -6.02 -9.99
CA PRO A 82 12.66 -6.54 -11.20
C PRO A 82 12.37 -5.73 -12.47
N ALA A 83 11.13 -5.26 -12.67
CA ALA A 83 10.79 -4.44 -13.83
C ALA A 83 11.52 -3.09 -13.80
N LEU A 84 11.69 -2.48 -12.63
CA LEU A 84 12.45 -1.24 -12.45
C LEU A 84 13.95 -1.45 -12.70
N GLU A 85 14.53 -2.55 -12.22
CA GLU A 85 15.93 -2.92 -12.49
C GLU A 85 16.18 -3.15 -13.99
N LYS A 86 15.29 -3.87 -14.67
CA LYS A 86 15.35 -4.07 -16.12
C LYS A 86 15.22 -2.75 -16.87
N TYR A 87 14.37 -1.85 -16.40
CA TYR A 87 14.20 -0.54 -17.02
C TYR A 87 15.44 0.35 -16.82
N ALA A 88 16.08 0.31 -15.64
CA ALA A 88 17.36 0.97 -15.42
C ALA A 88 18.46 0.45 -16.36
N ALA A 89 18.51 -0.86 -16.61
CA ALA A 89 19.44 -1.45 -17.58
C ALA A 89 19.18 -0.93 -19.01
N MET A 90 17.92 -0.80 -19.43
CA MET A 90 17.56 -0.19 -20.72
C MET A 90 18.00 1.28 -20.81
N LEU A 91 17.84 2.07 -19.74
CA LEU A 91 18.35 3.45 -19.70
C LEU A 91 19.89 3.49 -19.84
N ALA A 92 20.58 2.52 -19.24
CA ALA A 92 22.03 2.39 -19.30
C ALA A 92 22.58 2.06 -20.70
N ASP A 93 21.78 1.49 -21.61
CA ASP A 93 22.19 1.20 -23.01
C ASP A 93 22.60 2.46 -23.79
N SER A 94 22.10 3.63 -23.39
CA SER A 94 22.51 4.92 -23.94
C SER A 94 23.97 5.31 -23.60
N LYS A 95 24.59 4.57 -22.67
CA LYS A 95 25.93 4.76 -22.10
C LYS A 95 26.12 6.17 -21.55
N PRO A 96 25.28 6.61 -20.59
CA PRO A 96 25.41 7.93 -20.01
C PRO A 96 26.63 7.97 -19.07
N THR A 97 27.28 9.12 -19.03
CA THR A 97 28.40 9.41 -18.13
C THR A 97 27.90 9.76 -16.73
N ALA A 98 26.67 10.28 -16.62
CA ALA A 98 25.98 10.58 -15.39
C ALA A 98 24.46 10.65 -15.64
N ALA A 99 23.66 10.59 -14.59
CA ALA A 99 22.20 10.70 -14.67
C ALA A 99 21.64 11.73 -13.67
N VAL A 100 20.64 12.49 -14.14
CA VAL A 100 19.72 13.28 -13.32
C VAL A 100 18.37 12.61 -13.42
N VAL A 101 17.91 12.06 -12.29
CA VAL A 101 16.62 11.37 -12.20
C VAL A 101 15.62 12.29 -11.52
N ALA A 102 14.40 12.36 -12.04
CA ALA A 102 13.30 13.04 -11.38
C ALA A 102 11.96 12.35 -11.67
N PHE A 103 10.97 12.44 -10.80
CA PHE A 103 10.92 13.24 -9.58
C PHE A 103 10.42 12.42 -8.40
N GLY A 104 11.06 12.54 -7.24
CA GLY A 104 10.60 11.95 -5.99
C GLY A 104 9.47 12.73 -5.37
N ASP A 105 8.25 12.48 -5.86
CA ASP A 105 7.00 13.03 -5.33
C ASP A 105 5.92 11.92 -5.25
N MET A 106 4.77 12.25 -4.66
CA MET A 106 3.59 11.40 -4.48
C MET A 106 3.33 10.50 -5.69
N GLY A 107 3.21 9.21 -5.41
CA GLY A 107 2.92 8.15 -6.39
C GLY A 107 4.11 7.73 -7.26
N THR A 108 5.31 8.27 -7.05
CA THR A 108 6.51 7.90 -7.84
C THR A 108 7.79 7.75 -7.03
N SER A 109 7.88 8.32 -5.83
CA SER A 109 9.06 8.33 -4.96
C SER A 109 9.68 6.95 -4.79
N SER A 110 8.98 5.99 -4.17
CA SER A 110 9.51 4.66 -3.85
C SER A 110 10.07 3.92 -5.08
N SER A 111 9.27 3.78 -6.15
CA SER A 111 9.71 3.10 -7.37
C SER A 111 10.88 3.80 -8.07
N THR A 112 10.91 5.13 -8.06
CA THR A 112 12.02 5.87 -8.69
C THR A 112 13.29 5.78 -7.86
N THR A 113 13.21 5.70 -6.53
CA THR A 113 14.37 5.40 -5.67
C THR A 113 14.98 4.05 -6.04
N ILE A 114 14.16 3.02 -6.24
CA ILE A 114 14.64 1.68 -6.65
C ILE A 114 15.36 1.75 -8.01
N LEU A 115 14.80 2.49 -8.98
CA LEU A 115 15.43 2.73 -10.27
C LEU A 115 16.77 3.48 -10.13
N THR A 116 16.83 4.51 -9.30
CA THR A 116 18.06 5.26 -9.00
C THR A 116 19.13 4.35 -8.39
N ILE A 117 18.75 3.49 -7.45
CA ILE A 117 19.66 2.48 -6.85
C ILE A 117 20.20 1.54 -7.95
N ALA A 118 19.34 1.11 -8.88
CA ALA A 118 19.74 0.24 -9.97
C ALA A 118 20.74 0.92 -10.94
N LEU A 119 20.54 2.21 -11.27
CA LEU A 119 21.50 2.99 -12.07
C LEU A 119 22.87 3.11 -11.40
N GLU A 120 22.91 3.37 -10.09
CA GLU A 120 24.15 3.42 -9.31
C GLU A 120 24.88 2.05 -9.32
N LYS A 121 24.14 0.95 -9.16
CA LYS A 121 24.69 -0.42 -9.27
C LYS A 121 25.24 -0.75 -10.65
N LEU A 122 24.68 -0.15 -11.71
CA LEU A 122 25.16 -0.25 -13.09
C LEU A 122 26.37 0.66 -13.36
N GLY A 123 26.87 1.39 -12.35
CA GLY A 123 28.05 2.24 -12.46
C GLY A 123 27.77 3.61 -13.06
N ILE A 124 26.51 4.07 -13.04
CA ILE A 124 26.12 5.40 -13.53
C ILE A 124 25.95 6.35 -12.34
N PRO A 125 26.84 7.34 -12.18
CA PRO A 125 26.69 8.39 -11.17
C PRO A 125 25.36 9.11 -11.32
N THR A 126 24.52 9.01 -10.30
CA THR A 126 23.16 9.55 -10.35
C THR A 126 22.94 10.56 -9.23
N VAL A 127 22.22 11.64 -9.55
CA VAL A 127 21.58 12.52 -8.58
C VAL A 127 20.07 12.41 -8.75
N TYR A 128 19.36 12.17 -7.65
CA TYR A 128 17.92 12.00 -7.67
C TYR A 128 17.23 13.23 -7.07
N MET A 129 16.46 13.94 -7.90
CA MET A 129 15.68 15.11 -7.50
C MET A 129 14.38 14.69 -6.81
N THR A 130 14.07 15.27 -5.66
CA THR A 130 12.87 14.97 -4.86
C THR A 130 12.19 16.24 -4.33
N ALA A 131 10.95 16.12 -3.88
CA ALA A 131 10.27 17.18 -3.13
C ALA A 131 9.33 16.61 -2.06
N PRO A 132 9.01 17.40 -1.02
CA PRO A 132 7.98 17.03 -0.06
C PRO A 132 6.61 16.78 -0.73
N PRO A 133 5.83 15.80 -0.23
CA PRO A 133 6.19 14.88 0.85
C PRO A 133 7.01 13.67 0.37
N GLY A 134 7.18 13.47 -0.95
CA GLY A 134 7.89 12.32 -1.53
C GLY A 134 9.34 12.13 -1.08
N SER A 135 10.02 13.18 -0.62
CA SER A 135 11.38 13.10 -0.06
C SER A 135 11.48 12.13 1.12
N ALA A 136 10.52 12.12 2.05
CA ALA A 136 10.58 11.28 3.25
C ALA A 136 10.58 9.77 2.90
N ILE A 137 9.69 9.36 1.98
CA ILE A 137 9.71 7.99 1.45
C ILE A 137 11.03 7.68 0.77
N THR A 138 11.53 8.62 -0.03
CA THR A 138 12.74 8.41 -0.81
C THR A 138 13.93 8.13 0.10
N GLU A 139 14.05 8.88 1.19
CA GLU A 139 15.05 8.67 2.24
C GLU A 139 14.90 7.29 2.88
N GLY A 140 13.69 6.90 3.29
CA GLY A 140 13.45 5.58 3.88
C GLY A 140 13.80 4.45 2.94
N VAL A 141 13.27 4.46 1.71
CA VAL A 141 13.58 3.43 0.68
C VAL A 141 15.09 3.34 0.43
N ALA A 142 15.78 4.47 0.32
CA ALA A 142 17.21 4.50 0.12
C ALA A 142 17.98 3.96 1.34
N VAL A 143 17.58 4.29 2.56
CA VAL A 143 18.21 3.76 3.79
C VAL A 143 18.03 2.25 3.91
N TYR A 144 16.83 1.73 3.65
CA TYR A 144 16.58 0.29 3.74
C TYR A 144 17.25 -0.51 2.64
N ARG A 145 17.27 0.01 1.40
CA ARG A 145 17.68 -0.76 0.22
C ARG A 145 19.10 -0.45 -0.29
N ALA A 146 19.69 0.68 0.13
CA ALA A 146 20.98 1.15 -0.35
C ALA A 146 21.91 1.70 0.75
N GLY A 147 21.40 2.09 1.91
CA GLY A 147 22.14 2.67 3.03
C GLY A 147 22.66 4.09 2.78
N ASN A 148 22.92 4.47 1.53
CA ASN A 148 23.28 5.81 1.09
C ASN A 148 22.78 6.04 -0.34
N LEU A 149 22.45 7.29 -0.67
CA LEU A 149 22.06 7.71 -2.01
C LEU A 149 22.12 9.24 -2.13
N CYS A 150 22.49 9.77 -3.31
CA CYS A 150 22.50 11.21 -3.55
C CYS A 150 21.09 11.74 -3.83
N LEU A 151 20.39 12.16 -2.77
CA LEU A 151 19.04 12.71 -2.79
C LEU A 151 19.07 14.24 -2.71
N CYS A 152 18.56 14.90 -3.75
CA CYS A 152 18.49 16.35 -3.83
C CYS A 152 17.04 16.82 -3.67
N SER A 153 16.64 17.09 -2.42
CA SER A 153 15.31 17.64 -2.13
C SER A 153 15.24 19.14 -2.38
N ILE A 154 14.24 19.57 -3.14
CA ILE A 154 13.83 20.96 -3.29
C ILE A 154 12.50 21.21 -2.55
N ASP A 155 12.24 22.46 -2.18
CA ASP A 155 10.98 22.85 -1.51
C ASP A 155 10.01 23.47 -2.51
N VAL A 156 9.07 22.65 -2.98
CA VAL A 156 8.04 23.03 -3.96
C VAL A 156 6.73 22.34 -3.64
N TYR A 157 5.62 22.94 -4.05
CA TYR A 157 4.28 22.38 -3.93
C TYR A 157 3.48 22.63 -5.22
N GLN A 158 2.23 22.15 -5.29
CA GLN A 158 1.48 22.08 -6.55
C GLN A 158 1.28 23.45 -7.23
N ALA A 159 1.28 24.55 -6.48
CA ALA A 159 1.10 25.90 -7.01
C ALA A 159 2.40 26.72 -7.11
N SER A 160 3.56 26.11 -6.84
CA SER A 160 4.84 26.81 -6.98
C SER A 160 5.04 27.36 -8.39
N THR A 161 5.49 28.61 -8.51
CA THR A 161 5.72 29.25 -9.80
C THR A 161 6.99 28.75 -10.48
N VAL A 162 7.16 29.04 -11.76
CA VAL A 162 8.39 28.74 -12.50
C VAL A 162 9.61 29.38 -11.82
N GLU A 163 9.47 30.62 -11.34
CA GLU A 163 10.54 31.36 -10.67
C GLU A 163 10.91 30.72 -9.33
N GLU A 164 9.91 30.27 -8.55
CA GLU A 164 10.14 29.60 -7.27
C GLU A 164 10.84 28.25 -7.47
N VAL A 165 10.40 27.44 -8.44
CA VAL A 165 11.05 26.16 -8.77
C VAL A 165 12.48 26.39 -9.24
N SER A 166 12.70 27.37 -10.14
CA SER A 166 14.02 27.73 -10.64
C SER A 166 14.97 28.17 -9.52
N ALA A 167 14.49 29.01 -8.60
CA ALA A 167 15.27 29.47 -7.45
C ALA A 167 15.68 28.31 -6.53
N GLN A 168 14.82 27.31 -6.34
CA GLN A 168 15.18 26.11 -5.58
C GLN A 168 16.31 25.30 -6.25
N ILE A 169 16.32 25.20 -7.58
CA ILE A 169 17.42 24.56 -8.31
C ILE A 169 18.72 25.33 -8.15
N ASP A 170 18.67 26.66 -8.23
CA ASP A 170 19.85 27.50 -8.02
C ASP A 170 20.42 27.34 -6.60
N LEU A 171 19.55 27.27 -5.59
CA LEU A 171 19.96 27.00 -4.20
C LEU A 171 20.62 25.62 -4.02
N LYS A 172 20.28 24.64 -4.87
CA LYS A 172 20.80 23.27 -4.81
C LYS A 172 21.89 22.96 -5.82
N TRP A 173 22.29 23.95 -6.64
CA TRP A 173 23.21 23.72 -7.76
C TRP A 173 24.54 23.07 -7.34
N ASP A 174 25.13 23.55 -6.25
CA ASP A 174 26.40 23.02 -5.72
C ASP A 174 26.26 21.56 -5.28
N TYR A 175 25.11 21.18 -4.72
CA TYR A 175 24.83 19.78 -4.39
C TYR A 175 24.72 18.94 -5.66
N ILE A 176 23.93 19.40 -6.65
CA ILE A 176 23.67 18.68 -7.90
C ILE A 176 24.99 18.36 -8.62
N ILE A 177 25.84 19.36 -8.83
CA ILE A 177 27.12 19.16 -9.52
C ILE A 177 28.08 18.31 -8.70
N SER A 178 28.11 18.49 -7.37
CA SER A 178 29.01 17.73 -6.50
C SER A 178 28.60 16.26 -6.39
N ALA A 179 27.31 15.96 -6.36
CA ALA A 179 26.78 14.60 -6.37
C ALA A 179 27.17 13.82 -7.64
N LEU A 180 27.46 14.51 -8.75
CA LEU A 180 27.91 13.89 -9.99
C LEU A 180 29.43 13.87 -10.15
N THR A 181 30.18 14.66 -9.37
CA THR A 181 31.62 14.89 -9.62
C THR A 181 32.58 14.66 -8.46
N LYS A 182 32.10 14.65 -7.21
CA LYS A 182 32.96 14.50 -6.03
C LYS A 182 33.03 13.04 -5.58
N ASN A 183 34.22 12.59 -5.22
CA ASN A 183 34.48 11.22 -4.75
C ASN A 183 34.98 11.21 -3.29
N GLY A 184 35.15 10.03 -2.72
CA GLY A 184 35.76 9.86 -1.40
C GLY A 184 34.87 10.40 -0.27
N GLU A 185 35.45 11.23 0.61
CA GLU A 185 34.74 11.77 1.78
C GLU A 185 33.60 12.72 1.40
N ASP A 186 33.79 13.52 0.35
CA ASP A 186 32.75 14.44 -0.12
C ASP A 186 31.51 13.66 -0.59
N LEU A 187 31.70 12.55 -1.32
CA LEU A 187 30.58 11.70 -1.73
C LEU A 187 29.88 11.04 -0.55
N ARG A 188 30.64 10.58 0.46
CA ARG A 188 30.06 10.01 1.69
C ARG A 188 29.15 11.01 2.37
N LYS A 189 29.54 12.29 2.47
CA LYS A 189 28.71 13.35 3.04
C LYS A 189 27.48 13.66 2.19
N LEU A 190 27.64 13.74 0.87
CA LEU A 190 26.53 14.05 -0.05
C LEU A 190 25.46 12.96 -0.10
N SER A 191 25.87 11.70 0.05
CA SER A 191 24.99 10.52 -0.01
C SER A 191 24.48 10.06 1.36
N GLN A 192 24.92 10.71 2.43
CA GLN A 192 24.45 10.43 3.79
C GLN A 192 22.98 10.83 3.91
N ILE A 193 22.19 9.93 4.48
CA ILE A 193 20.76 10.16 4.74
C ILE A 193 20.58 10.26 6.25
N ASP A 194 20.03 11.38 6.71
CA ASP A 194 19.79 11.64 8.14
C ASP A 194 18.45 11.02 8.59
N PHE A 195 18.36 9.69 8.52
CA PHE A 195 17.15 8.95 8.82
C PHE A 195 16.96 8.75 10.32
N LYS A 196 15.80 9.15 10.84
CA LYS A 196 15.54 9.20 12.29
C LYS A 196 14.94 7.92 12.89
N MET A 197 14.48 7.00 12.05
CA MET A 197 13.83 5.75 12.47
C MET A 197 14.75 4.54 12.25
N ASP A 198 14.56 3.48 13.04
CA ASP A 198 15.32 2.23 12.96
C ASP A 198 16.85 2.45 12.98
N THR A 199 17.31 3.35 13.85
CA THR A 199 18.75 3.61 14.05
C THR A 199 19.51 2.38 14.53
N THR A 200 18.79 1.44 15.17
CA THR A 200 19.26 0.09 15.48
C THR A 200 18.51 -0.90 14.61
N ALA A 201 19.23 -1.72 13.86
CA ALA A 201 18.63 -2.77 13.04
C ALA A 201 18.08 -3.90 13.93
N PRO A 202 17.02 -4.62 13.48
CA PRO A 202 16.55 -5.82 14.16
C PRO A 202 17.68 -6.83 14.40
N ALA A 203 17.69 -7.43 15.58
CA ALA A 203 18.73 -8.38 15.96
C ALA A 203 18.65 -9.68 15.14
N MET A 204 19.81 -10.31 14.90
CA MET A 204 19.91 -11.56 14.14
C MET A 204 19.13 -12.73 14.75
N ASP A 205 18.93 -12.71 16.07
CA ASP A 205 18.20 -13.74 16.79
C ASP A 205 16.67 -13.58 16.69
N GLY A 206 16.19 -12.47 16.11
CA GLY A 206 14.78 -12.18 15.89
C GLY A 206 14.03 -11.65 17.12
N PHE A 207 14.74 -11.28 18.19
CA PHE A 207 14.14 -10.75 19.40
C PHE A 207 14.43 -9.26 19.60
N LEU A 208 13.49 -8.57 20.25
CA LEU A 208 13.68 -7.19 20.66
C LEU A 208 14.72 -7.12 21.79
N PRO A 209 15.62 -6.11 21.79
CA PRO A 209 16.57 -5.87 22.87
C PRO A 209 15.87 -5.21 24.08
N PHE A 210 14.71 -5.71 24.46
CA PHE A 210 13.85 -5.18 25.51
C PHE A 210 13.30 -6.32 26.37
N ILE A 211 13.56 -6.21 27.67
CA ILE A 211 13.02 -7.10 28.69
C ILE A 211 12.52 -6.20 29.83
N PRO A 212 11.23 -6.23 30.18
CA PRO A 212 10.73 -5.50 31.33
C PRO A 212 11.51 -5.90 32.59
N LYS A 213 11.91 -4.91 33.38
CA LYS A 213 12.62 -5.17 34.64
C LYS A 213 11.65 -5.85 35.60
N TYR A 214 11.99 -7.07 36.02
CA TYR A 214 11.17 -7.81 36.98
C TYR A 214 11.00 -7.02 38.28
N ASP A 215 9.76 -7.01 38.75
CA ASP A 215 9.30 -6.37 39.96
C ASP A 215 8.24 -7.28 40.57
N GLU A 216 8.44 -7.70 41.82
CA GLU A 216 7.65 -8.74 42.46
C GLU A 216 6.20 -8.32 42.73
N GLU A 217 5.98 -7.06 43.13
CA GLU A 217 4.64 -6.53 43.37
C GLU A 217 3.87 -6.40 42.06
N LYS A 218 4.49 -5.82 41.02
CA LYS A 218 3.88 -5.72 39.69
C LYS A 218 3.62 -7.07 39.03
N ALA A 219 4.50 -8.07 39.23
CA ALA A 219 4.36 -9.39 38.62
C ALA A 219 3.09 -10.13 39.09
N ALA A 220 2.52 -9.75 40.24
CA ALA A 220 1.27 -10.30 40.74
C ALA A 220 0.02 -9.70 40.07
N GLU A 221 0.15 -8.58 39.35
CA GLU A 221 -0.98 -7.89 38.73
C GLU A 221 -1.40 -8.52 37.39
N PRO A 222 -2.72 -8.67 37.11
CA PRO A 222 -3.18 -9.06 35.78
C PRO A 222 -2.73 -8.05 34.73
N GLY A 223 -2.04 -8.53 33.70
CA GLY A 223 -1.52 -7.65 32.64
C GLY A 223 -0.24 -6.91 33.02
N SER A 224 0.51 -7.39 34.04
CA SER A 224 1.83 -6.87 34.40
C SER A 224 2.71 -6.52 33.20
N TYR A 225 3.37 -5.36 33.25
CA TYR A 225 4.33 -4.85 32.27
C TYR A 225 3.75 -4.40 30.91
N MET A 226 2.42 -4.35 30.76
CA MET A 226 1.81 -3.98 29.47
C MET A 226 2.09 -2.52 29.10
N GLU A 227 2.11 -1.60 30.05
CA GLU A 227 2.44 -0.19 29.82
C GLU A 227 3.86 -0.06 29.28
N GLU A 228 4.86 -0.64 29.95
CA GLU A 228 6.26 -0.58 29.53
C GLU A 228 6.47 -1.22 28.16
N ILE A 229 5.76 -2.32 27.87
CA ILE A 229 5.82 -2.97 26.55
C ILE A 229 5.19 -2.07 25.46
N ASN A 230 4.00 -1.52 25.69
CA ASN A 230 3.34 -0.67 24.70
C ASN A 230 4.11 0.64 24.46
N GLU A 231 4.66 1.24 25.51
CA GLU A 231 5.54 2.41 25.39
C GLU A 231 6.76 2.11 24.52
N TYR A 232 7.42 0.97 24.75
CA TYR A 232 8.55 0.54 23.92
C TYR A 232 8.14 0.34 22.45
N PHE A 233 7.03 -0.36 22.19
CA PHE A 233 6.56 -0.62 20.83
C PHE A 233 6.16 0.66 20.09
N ASN A 234 5.54 1.62 20.79
CA ASN A 234 5.19 2.92 20.22
C ASN A 234 6.43 3.76 19.92
N ALA A 235 7.43 3.76 20.81
CA ALA A 235 8.69 4.49 20.61
C ALA A 235 9.51 3.96 19.42
N GLU A 236 9.45 2.65 19.16
CA GLU A 236 10.11 2.00 18.02
C GLU A 236 9.26 2.05 16.72
N HIS A 237 8.08 2.67 16.77
CA HIS A 237 7.12 2.70 15.65
C HIS A 237 6.77 1.30 15.12
N ILE A 238 6.61 0.33 16.02
CA ILE A 238 6.25 -1.07 15.70
C ILE A 238 4.85 -1.44 16.24
N SER A 239 3.98 -0.44 16.36
CA SER A 239 2.62 -0.51 16.84
C SER A 239 1.79 0.53 16.08
N ASP A 240 0.48 0.30 16.02
CA ASP A 240 -0.51 1.19 15.41
C ASP A 240 -1.08 2.21 16.42
N GLY A 241 -0.53 2.28 17.63
CA GLY A 241 -1.00 3.17 18.69
C GLY A 241 -2.14 2.60 19.53
N LEU A 242 -2.71 1.44 19.16
CA LEU A 242 -3.58 0.66 20.04
C LEU A 242 -2.75 -0.33 20.87
N PRO A 243 -3.21 -0.74 22.06
CA PRO A 243 -2.52 -1.77 22.83
C PRO A 243 -2.31 -3.05 22.01
N ILE A 244 -1.11 -3.62 22.09
CA ILE A 244 -0.77 -4.89 21.41
C ILE A 244 -0.79 -6.05 22.40
N ILE A 245 -0.98 -7.27 21.89
CA ILE A 245 -0.65 -8.48 22.64
C ILE A 245 0.85 -8.78 22.41
N PRO A 246 1.69 -8.83 23.45
CA PRO A 246 3.13 -9.00 23.25
C PRO A 246 3.48 -10.29 22.49
N PRO A 247 4.23 -10.24 21.38
CA PRO A 247 4.51 -11.41 20.54
C PRO A 247 5.61 -12.30 21.14
N THR A 248 5.28 -13.07 22.17
CA THR A 248 6.19 -14.06 22.76
C THR A 248 6.30 -15.31 21.88
N LYS A 249 7.42 -16.04 21.96
CA LYS A 249 7.60 -17.34 21.28
C LYS A 249 6.43 -18.32 21.50
N ARG A 250 5.97 -18.47 22.75
CA ARG A 250 4.83 -19.35 23.11
C ARG A 250 3.52 -18.94 22.41
N ARG A 251 3.25 -17.64 22.30
CA ARG A 251 2.04 -17.12 21.62
C ARG A 251 2.13 -17.32 20.11
N TYR A 252 3.33 -17.12 19.53
CA TYR A 252 3.62 -17.41 18.14
C TYR A 252 3.41 -18.89 17.81
N GLU A 253 3.99 -19.81 18.59
CA GLU A 253 3.82 -21.27 18.41
C GLU A 253 2.34 -21.67 18.47
N LYS A 254 1.57 -21.08 19.40
CA LYS A 254 0.11 -21.30 19.47
C LYS A 254 -0.62 -20.75 18.25
N MET A 255 -0.22 -19.58 17.73
CA MET A 255 -0.81 -19.00 16.53
C MET A 255 -0.67 -19.92 15.31
N MET A 256 0.45 -20.64 15.23
CA MET A 256 0.73 -21.58 14.14
C MET A 256 -0.09 -22.88 14.19
N ALA A 257 -0.95 -23.10 15.20
CA ALA A 257 -1.73 -24.33 15.35
C ALA A 257 -2.74 -24.59 14.21
N TYR A 258 -3.12 -23.56 13.45
CA TYR A 258 -3.96 -23.66 12.24
C TYR A 258 -3.21 -23.15 11.00
N CYS A 259 -1.89 -23.30 10.97
CA CYS A 259 -1.05 -22.89 9.84
C CYS A 259 -0.14 -24.05 9.40
N PRO A 260 -0.54 -24.80 8.35
CA PRO A 260 0.26 -25.89 7.78
C PRO A 260 1.35 -25.40 6.81
N PHE A 261 1.43 -24.09 6.55
CA PHE A 261 2.45 -23.51 5.70
C PHE A 261 3.80 -23.43 6.42
N ASP A 262 4.88 -23.49 5.64
CA ASP A 262 6.23 -23.19 6.12
C ASP A 262 6.29 -21.74 6.63
N GLU A 263 6.98 -21.50 7.75
CA GLU A 263 7.07 -20.17 8.35
C GLU A 263 7.87 -19.19 7.47
N ASP A 264 8.82 -19.70 6.69
CA ASP A 264 9.66 -18.92 5.78
C ASP A 264 9.05 -18.79 4.38
N LEU A 265 7.84 -19.32 4.16
CA LEU A 265 7.14 -19.15 2.89
C LEU A 265 6.88 -17.66 2.64
N VAL A 266 7.45 -17.16 1.54
CA VAL A 266 7.23 -15.79 1.05
C VAL A 266 5.83 -15.67 0.47
N LEU A 267 5.04 -14.77 1.04
CA LEU A 267 3.68 -14.43 0.58
C LEU A 267 3.70 -13.22 -0.35
N CYS A 268 4.53 -12.21 -0.04
CA CYS A 268 4.77 -11.06 -0.92
C CYS A 268 6.26 -10.77 -1.04
N SER A 269 6.75 -10.48 -2.24
CA SER A 269 8.20 -10.28 -2.46
C SER A 269 8.59 -8.83 -2.68
N LYS A 270 9.65 -8.38 -1.99
CA LYS A 270 10.32 -7.08 -2.14
C LYS A 270 9.38 -5.87 -2.13
N VAL A 271 8.40 -5.89 -1.24
CA VAL A 271 7.33 -4.89 -1.17
C VAL A 271 7.74 -3.67 -0.34
N GLY A 272 7.23 -2.51 -0.74
CA GLY A 272 7.23 -1.30 0.07
C GLY A 272 8.62 -0.70 0.30
N PRO A 273 8.74 0.24 1.25
CA PRO A 273 10.00 0.91 1.55
C PRO A 273 11.17 -0.05 1.80
N THR A 274 10.97 -1.06 2.65
CA THR A 274 12.05 -1.98 3.05
C THR A 274 12.58 -2.85 1.92
N GLY A 275 11.70 -3.27 1.00
CA GLY A 275 12.04 -4.32 0.04
C GLY A 275 12.30 -5.68 0.67
N LYS A 276 11.87 -5.86 1.92
CA LYS A 276 11.86 -7.16 2.59
C LYS A 276 10.69 -7.99 2.03
N ASP A 277 10.88 -9.29 1.96
CA ASP A 277 9.79 -10.22 1.71
C ASP A 277 8.88 -10.31 2.94
N ILE A 278 7.57 -10.43 2.72
CA ILE A 278 6.57 -10.73 3.76
C ILE A 278 6.40 -12.24 3.80
N THR A 279 6.67 -12.85 4.96
CA THR A 279 6.57 -14.30 5.17
C THR A 279 5.37 -14.69 6.02
N VAL A 280 5.05 -15.98 6.05
CA VAL A 280 4.03 -16.55 6.97
C VAL A 280 4.36 -16.21 8.44
N LYS A 281 5.65 -16.24 8.81
CA LYS A 281 6.12 -15.87 10.15
C LYS A 281 5.77 -14.43 10.51
N ASP A 282 6.02 -13.49 9.60
CA ASP A 282 5.71 -12.07 9.83
C ASP A 282 4.20 -11.87 10.04
N VAL A 283 3.37 -12.55 9.22
CA VAL A 283 1.91 -12.53 9.34
C VAL A 283 1.45 -13.09 10.69
N ALA A 284 2.02 -14.22 11.14
CA ALA A 284 1.67 -14.82 12.42
C ALA A 284 2.06 -13.94 13.62
N VAL A 285 3.21 -13.25 13.56
CA VAL A 285 3.63 -12.31 14.60
C VAL A 285 2.65 -11.13 14.69
N ALA A 286 2.30 -10.53 13.55
CA ALA A 286 1.30 -9.46 13.49
C ALA A 286 -0.09 -9.92 13.95
N ALA A 287 -0.49 -11.15 13.61
CA ALA A 287 -1.74 -11.75 14.08
C ALA A 287 -1.77 -11.90 15.61
N VAL A 288 -0.64 -12.27 16.24
CA VAL A 288 -0.54 -12.29 17.70
C VAL A 288 -0.74 -10.88 18.24
N MET A 289 0.00 -9.90 17.72
CA MET A 289 -0.07 -8.51 18.18
C MET A 289 -1.48 -7.91 18.07
N ALA A 290 -2.18 -8.21 16.96
CA ALA A 290 -3.55 -7.78 16.72
C ALA A 290 -4.56 -8.43 17.68
N GLY A 291 -4.22 -9.58 18.29
CA GLY A 291 -5.12 -10.35 19.14
C GLY A 291 -5.94 -11.42 18.41
N CYS A 292 -5.51 -11.85 17.23
CA CYS A 292 -6.18 -12.91 16.48
C CYS A 292 -6.20 -14.24 17.25
N THR A 293 -7.16 -15.09 16.91
CA THR A 293 -7.08 -16.52 17.24
C THR A 293 -6.31 -17.28 16.15
N PRO A 294 -5.75 -18.48 16.43
CA PRO A 294 -5.05 -19.28 15.41
C PRO A 294 -5.85 -19.52 14.12
N LYS A 295 -7.19 -19.63 14.24
CA LYS A 295 -8.10 -19.85 13.11
C LYS A 295 -8.13 -18.69 12.10
N ALA A 296 -7.53 -17.53 12.42
CA ALA A 296 -7.36 -16.43 11.46
C ALA A 296 -6.28 -16.69 10.41
N MET A 297 -5.30 -17.57 10.69
CA MET A 297 -4.13 -17.76 9.84
C MET A 297 -4.45 -18.13 8.39
N PRO A 298 -5.40 -19.05 8.09
CA PRO A 298 -5.74 -19.38 6.71
C PRO A 298 -6.28 -18.19 5.92
N VAL A 299 -7.09 -17.33 6.56
CA VAL A 299 -7.63 -16.10 5.95
C VAL A 299 -6.51 -15.10 5.71
N LEU A 300 -5.62 -14.89 6.68
CA LEU A 300 -4.50 -13.95 6.54
C LEU A 300 -3.53 -14.39 5.44
N VAL A 301 -3.21 -15.69 5.35
CA VAL A 301 -2.36 -16.22 4.27
C VAL A 301 -3.00 -15.98 2.89
N ALA A 302 -4.30 -16.27 2.75
CA ALA A 302 -5.03 -15.99 1.50
C ALA A 302 -5.07 -14.49 1.19
N ALA A 303 -5.27 -13.63 2.19
CA ALA A 303 -5.25 -12.18 2.03
C ALA A 303 -3.89 -11.70 1.49
N PHE A 304 -2.77 -12.14 2.07
CA PHE A 304 -1.44 -11.73 1.59
C PHE A 304 -1.10 -12.29 0.21
N LYS A 305 -1.55 -13.50 -0.13
CA LYS A 305 -1.47 -14.01 -1.51
C LYS A 305 -2.25 -13.12 -2.48
N ALA A 306 -3.48 -12.71 -2.12
CA ALA A 306 -4.28 -11.81 -2.93
C ALA A 306 -3.62 -10.42 -3.08
N LEU A 307 -3.06 -9.87 -1.99
CA LEU A 307 -2.33 -8.61 -1.98
C LEU A 307 -1.06 -8.66 -2.85
N ASN A 308 -0.42 -9.83 -2.97
CA ASN A 308 0.75 -10.03 -3.83
C ASN A 308 0.40 -10.10 -5.34
N SER A 309 -0.89 -10.10 -5.70
CA SER A 309 -1.30 -9.98 -7.10
C SER A 309 -0.71 -8.71 -7.72
N PRO A 310 -0.09 -8.79 -8.91
CA PRO A 310 0.35 -7.60 -9.64
C PRO A 310 -0.81 -6.61 -9.92
N LEU A 311 -2.03 -7.13 -9.98
CA LEU A 311 -3.25 -6.32 -10.16
C LEU A 311 -3.61 -5.50 -8.91
N TYR A 312 -3.19 -5.90 -7.71
CA TYR A 312 -3.44 -5.11 -6.49
C TYR A 312 -2.51 -3.90 -6.39
N ASN A 313 -1.29 -4.01 -6.97
CA ASN A 313 -0.25 -2.99 -6.94
C ASN A 313 0.18 -2.60 -5.51
N LEU A 314 0.46 -3.62 -4.68
CA LEU A 314 0.77 -3.46 -3.26
C LEU A 314 1.93 -2.49 -3.00
N ASN A 315 2.98 -2.52 -3.83
CA ASN A 315 4.14 -1.66 -3.67
C ASN A 315 3.81 -0.17 -3.64
N GLN A 316 2.79 0.26 -4.39
CA GLN A 316 2.34 1.65 -4.35
C GLN A 316 1.28 1.89 -3.27
N SER A 317 0.40 0.92 -3.05
CA SER A 317 -0.65 0.97 -2.01
C SER A 317 -0.10 1.21 -0.61
N VAL A 318 1.07 0.65 -0.29
CA VAL A 318 1.70 0.77 1.05
C VAL A 318 2.44 2.10 1.25
N THR A 319 2.53 2.93 0.22
CA THR A 319 3.24 4.23 0.22
C THR A 319 2.35 5.37 -0.26
N THR A 320 1.04 5.16 -0.24
CA THR A 320 0.07 6.08 -0.82
C THR A 320 -0.05 7.35 0.02
N SER A 321 -0.74 8.34 -0.54
CA SER A 321 -1.15 9.55 0.15
C SER A 321 -2.67 9.64 0.35
N HIS A 322 -3.37 8.52 0.14
CA HIS A 322 -4.82 8.44 0.06
C HIS A 322 -5.36 7.68 1.27
N PRO A 323 -6.39 8.21 1.96
CA PRO A 323 -6.97 7.67 3.21
C PRO A 323 -7.71 6.32 3.05
N GLY A 324 -7.07 5.32 2.47
CA GLY A 324 -7.70 4.02 2.17
C GLY A 324 -7.17 2.90 3.06
N GLY A 325 -8.02 2.01 3.58
CA GLY A 325 -7.55 0.78 4.23
C GLY A 325 -7.31 -0.35 3.23
N ASN A 326 -6.51 -1.37 3.61
CA ASN A 326 -6.41 -2.62 2.85
C ASN A 326 -7.58 -3.53 3.26
N MET A 327 -8.70 -3.41 2.56
CA MET A 327 -9.93 -4.12 2.89
C MET A 327 -9.79 -5.63 2.67
N VAL A 328 -10.31 -6.43 3.59
CA VAL A 328 -10.40 -7.90 3.51
C VAL A 328 -11.87 -8.32 3.65
N LEU A 329 -12.51 -8.66 2.54
CA LEU A 329 -13.87 -9.19 2.52
C LEU A 329 -13.81 -10.71 2.34
N VAL A 330 -14.36 -11.47 3.29
CA VAL A 330 -14.37 -12.94 3.24
C VAL A 330 -15.73 -13.46 2.82
N SER A 331 -15.77 -14.35 1.83
CA SER A 331 -17.01 -14.89 1.27
C SER A 331 -16.97 -16.41 1.28
N GLY A 332 -17.95 -17.06 1.92
CA GLY A 332 -18.06 -18.53 1.95
C GLY A 332 -17.97 -19.18 3.35
N PRO A 333 -18.05 -20.52 3.43
CA PRO A 333 -18.32 -21.25 4.67
C PRO A 333 -17.33 -21.02 5.83
N ILE A 334 -16.02 -20.96 5.57
CA ILE A 334 -14.99 -20.80 6.62
C ILE A 334 -15.15 -19.46 7.34
N ALA A 335 -15.63 -18.40 6.67
CA ALA A 335 -15.93 -17.12 7.32
C ALA A 335 -16.92 -17.33 8.48
N GLN A 336 -17.97 -18.11 8.23
CA GLN A 336 -19.02 -18.43 9.19
C GLN A 336 -18.53 -19.36 10.31
N GLU A 337 -17.70 -20.36 9.98
CA GLU A 337 -17.13 -21.29 10.95
C GLU A 337 -16.26 -20.61 12.01
N ILE A 338 -15.51 -19.58 11.61
CA ILE A 338 -14.58 -18.88 12.51
C ILE A 338 -15.16 -17.60 13.10
N GLY A 339 -16.34 -17.17 12.63
CA GLY A 339 -17.07 -16.01 13.16
C GLY A 339 -16.62 -14.66 12.60
N ILE A 340 -16.17 -14.62 11.34
CA ILE A 340 -16.11 -13.34 10.60
C ILE A 340 -17.55 -13.01 10.21
N SER A 341 -18.00 -11.82 10.57
CA SER A 341 -19.40 -11.42 10.44
C SER A 341 -19.60 -10.40 9.33
N GLY A 342 -20.64 -10.58 8.53
CA GLY A 342 -21.26 -9.56 7.69
C GLY A 342 -22.57 -9.03 8.25
N LYS A 343 -22.91 -9.33 9.51
CA LYS A 343 -24.19 -8.96 10.15
C LYS A 343 -24.20 -7.49 10.59
N GLN A 344 -25.25 -7.09 11.30
CA GLN A 344 -25.43 -5.72 11.79
C GLN A 344 -24.17 -5.19 12.50
N GLY A 345 -23.64 -4.06 12.01
CA GLY A 345 -22.43 -3.43 12.53
C GLY A 345 -21.10 -4.06 12.08
N CYS A 346 -21.08 -4.94 11.07
CA CYS A 346 -19.91 -5.74 10.65
C CYS A 346 -18.63 -4.96 10.29
N GLN A 347 -18.74 -3.69 9.91
CA GLN A 347 -17.59 -2.82 9.59
C GLN A 347 -17.15 -1.95 10.77
N GLY A 348 -17.79 -2.11 11.94
CA GLY A 348 -17.50 -1.37 13.16
C GLY A 348 -17.06 -2.27 14.32
N PRO A 349 -17.21 -1.82 15.58
CA PRO A 349 -16.78 -2.57 16.75
C PRO A 349 -17.70 -3.78 17.05
N GLY A 350 -17.20 -4.70 17.87
CA GLY A 350 -18.00 -5.80 18.45
C GLY A 350 -17.79 -7.17 17.80
N TYR A 351 -17.10 -7.25 16.65
CA TYR A 351 -16.74 -8.51 15.99
C TYR A 351 -15.22 -8.76 16.08
N PRO A 352 -14.76 -9.63 17.00
CA PRO A 352 -13.32 -9.81 17.24
C PRO A 352 -12.54 -10.30 16.02
N MET A 353 -13.10 -11.22 15.22
CA MET A 353 -12.40 -11.73 14.03
C MET A 353 -12.23 -10.66 12.96
N ASN A 354 -13.30 -9.89 12.68
CA ASN A 354 -13.25 -8.73 11.79
C ASN A 354 -12.16 -7.74 12.23
N ALA A 355 -12.23 -7.28 13.49
CA ALA A 355 -11.32 -6.28 14.02
C ALA A 355 -9.86 -6.74 14.00
N THR A 356 -9.60 -7.97 14.44
CA THR A 356 -8.23 -8.47 14.58
C THR A 356 -7.61 -8.87 13.24
N ILE A 357 -8.37 -9.42 12.28
CA ILE A 357 -7.85 -9.74 10.94
C ILE A 357 -7.48 -8.46 10.18
N GLY A 358 -8.39 -7.47 10.17
CA GLY A 358 -8.11 -6.18 9.54
C GLY A 358 -6.88 -5.50 10.14
N ARG A 359 -6.79 -5.48 11.47
CA ARG A 359 -5.64 -4.92 12.20
C ARG A 359 -4.33 -5.69 11.92
N ALA A 360 -4.38 -7.02 11.87
CA ALA A 360 -3.20 -7.84 11.60
C ALA A 360 -2.61 -7.53 10.20
N VAL A 361 -3.45 -7.35 9.19
CA VAL A 361 -2.99 -6.95 7.85
C VAL A 361 -2.24 -5.62 7.91
N ASN A 362 -2.79 -4.62 8.61
CA ASN A 362 -2.12 -3.33 8.72
C ASN A 362 -0.81 -3.40 9.51
N LEU A 363 -0.77 -4.16 10.62
CA LEU A 363 0.45 -4.35 11.41
C LEU A 363 1.58 -5.00 10.61
N VAL A 364 1.29 -5.94 9.70
CA VAL A 364 2.32 -6.48 8.79
C VAL A 364 2.87 -5.38 7.88
N ILE A 365 1.99 -4.57 7.29
CA ILE A 365 2.39 -3.48 6.39
C ILE A 365 3.24 -2.45 7.14
N MET A 366 2.82 -2.02 8.33
CA MET A 366 3.58 -1.07 9.16
C MET A 366 4.92 -1.65 9.64
N ASN A 367 4.95 -2.91 10.08
CA ASN A 367 6.15 -3.47 10.71
C ASN A 367 7.15 -4.03 9.70
N VAL A 368 6.70 -4.73 8.66
CA VAL A 368 7.57 -5.40 7.67
C VAL A 368 7.94 -4.46 6.53
N CYS A 369 6.97 -3.74 5.96
CA CYS A 369 7.22 -2.78 4.88
C CYS A 369 7.76 -1.44 5.42
N ARG A 370 7.65 -1.21 6.73
CA ARG A 370 7.97 0.07 7.39
C ARG A 370 7.18 1.25 6.82
N SER A 371 5.94 1.00 6.42
CA SER A 371 4.96 2.04 6.07
C SER A 371 4.50 2.77 7.32
N VAL A 372 5.42 3.53 7.93
CA VAL A 372 5.18 4.27 9.17
C VAL A 372 4.66 5.67 8.82
N PRO A 373 3.51 6.10 9.39
CA PRO A 373 2.91 7.40 9.11
C PRO A 373 3.89 8.56 9.28
N GLY A 374 3.94 9.44 8.29
CA GLY A 374 4.80 10.64 8.29
C GLY A 374 6.28 10.38 8.00
N ILE A 375 6.67 9.12 7.76
CA ILE A 375 8.05 8.74 7.41
C ILE A 375 8.06 8.03 6.06
N CYS A 376 7.40 6.88 5.98
CA CYS A 376 7.39 6.01 4.81
C CYS A 376 5.99 5.68 4.30
N ASP A 377 4.97 6.18 5.00
CA ASP A 377 3.60 6.31 4.58
C ASP A 377 3.25 7.81 4.47
N LEU A 378 2.63 8.21 3.36
CA LEU A 378 2.40 9.61 2.98
C LEU A 378 0.94 10.02 2.98
N ASP A 379 0.08 9.26 3.66
CA ASP A 379 -1.29 9.68 3.87
C ASP A 379 -1.35 11.13 4.34
N CYS A 380 -1.92 12.00 3.47
CA CYS A 380 -2.02 13.43 3.75
C CYS A 380 -2.93 13.66 4.96
N ILE A 381 -4.00 12.87 5.01
CA ILE A 381 -4.90 12.65 6.13
C ILE A 381 -5.20 11.15 6.06
N ALA A 382 -5.05 10.41 7.15
CA ALA A 382 -5.32 8.98 7.21
C ALA A 382 -6.81 8.69 7.53
N SER A 383 -7.19 7.41 7.54
CA SER A 383 -8.56 6.94 7.80
C SER A 383 -8.65 5.93 8.94
N GLN A 384 -9.81 5.85 9.59
CA GLN A 384 -10.11 4.79 10.55
C GLN A 384 -10.05 3.39 9.92
N ALA A 385 -10.25 3.30 8.59
CA ALA A 385 -10.11 2.06 7.82
C ALA A 385 -8.69 1.48 7.87
N GLU A 386 -7.68 2.27 8.22
CA GLU A 386 -6.30 1.77 8.33
C GLU A 386 -6.05 1.05 9.67
N PHE A 387 -6.87 1.27 10.71
CA PHE A 387 -6.76 0.49 11.95
C PHE A 387 -7.29 -0.93 11.79
N THR A 388 -8.40 -1.08 11.06
CA THR A 388 -9.00 -2.37 10.77
C THR A 388 -10.00 -2.25 9.62
N PHE A 389 -9.95 -3.17 8.66
CA PHE A 389 -10.90 -3.21 7.56
C PHE A 389 -11.18 -4.63 7.09
N CYS A 390 -11.95 -5.40 7.87
CA CYS A 390 -12.35 -6.75 7.49
C CYS A 390 -13.82 -7.03 7.85
N PHE A 391 -14.52 -7.72 6.97
CA PHE A 391 -15.89 -8.20 7.18
C PHE A 391 -16.18 -9.39 6.24
N ALA A 392 -17.37 -9.96 6.33
CA ALA A 392 -17.77 -11.07 5.48
C ALA A 392 -19.09 -10.81 4.73
N GLU A 393 -19.39 -11.64 3.74
CA GLU A 393 -20.75 -11.84 3.26
C GLU A 393 -21.50 -12.84 4.15
N GLU A 394 -22.82 -12.67 4.27
CA GLU A 394 -23.70 -13.51 5.07
C GLU A 394 -24.70 -14.26 4.18
N PRO A 395 -24.65 -15.61 4.14
CA PRO A 395 -25.57 -16.40 3.31
C PRO A 395 -27.04 -16.13 3.63
N GLU A 396 -27.38 -15.86 4.89
CA GLU A 396 -28.75 -15.57 5.33
C GLU A 396 -29.27 -14.20 4.86
N LEU A 397 -28.38 -13.27 4.51
CA LEU A 397 -28.73 -11.94 4.04
C LEU A 397 -28.71 -11.85 2.50
N ALA A 398 -27.96 -12.73 1.85
CA ALA A 398 -27.75 -12.72 0.40
C ALA A 398 -29.08 -12.75 -0.39
N GLN A 399 -29.19 -11.84 -1.36
CA GLN A 399 -30.33 -11.75 -2.29
C GLN A 399 -29.97 -12.25 -3.71
N TRP A 400 -28.67 -12.32 -3.99
CA TRP A 400 -28.04 -12.87 -5.19
C TRP A 400 -26.78 -13.63 -4.76
N ASN A 401 -26.12 -14.29 -5.71
CA ASN A 401 -24.88 -15.00 -5.48
C ASN A 401 -23.84 -14.12 -4.78
N MET A 402 -23.16 -14.71 -3.79
CA MET A 402 -22.03 -14.09 -3.09
C MET A 402 -20.77 -14.11 -3.98
N ILE A 403 -19.72 -13.39 -3.58
CA ILE A 403 -18.45 -13.32 -4.32
C ILE A 403 -17.83 -14.70 -4.54
N ASN A 404 -17.87 -15.58 -3.54
CA ASN A 404 -17.35 -16.94 -3.69
C ASN A 404 -18.12 -17.74 -4.75
N GLU A 405 -19.44 -17.62 -4.80
CA GLU A 405 -20.28 -18.32 -5.78
C GLU A 405 -20.13 -17.75 -7.19
N ASP A 406 -19.94 -16.44 -7.32
CA ASP A 406 -19.73 -15.79 -8.62
C ASP A 406 -18.35 -16.10 -9.23
N ARG A 407 -17.36 -16.43 -8.40
CA ARG A 407 -15.98 -16.68 -8.84
C ARG A 407 -15.61 -18.17 -8.79
N PHE A 408 -16.28 -18.95 -7.95
CA PHE A 408 -16.05 -20.38 -7.68
C PHE A 408 -17.39 -21.12 -7.48
N ASP A 409 -17.63 -21.63 -6.27
CA ASP A 409 -18.83 -22.36 -5.86
C ASP A 409 -19.20 -22.06 -4.40
N SER A 410 -20.34 -22.57 -3.94
CA SER A 410 -20.86 -22.32 -2.60
C SER A 410 -20.09 -23.00 -1.46
N LYS A 411 -19.17 -23.92 -1.79
CA LYS A 411 -18.33 -24.62 -0.80
C LYS A 411 -16.98 -23.94 -0.60
N THR A 412 -16.52 -23.23 -1.62
CA THR A 412 -15.25 -22.50 -1.60
C THR A 412 -15.40 -21.27 -0.72
N THR A 413 -14.44 -21.06 0.18
CA THR A 413 -14.27 -19.75 0.85
C THR A 413 -13.20 -18.96 0.14
N THR A 414 -13.47 -17.69 -0.14
CA THR A 414 -12.55 -16.75 -0.78
C THR A 414 -12.30 -15.53 0.09
N VAL A 415 -11.16 -14.90 -0.14
CA VAL A 415 -10.82 -13.57 0.34
C VAL A 415 -10.78 -12.63 -0.85
N TYR A 416 -11.53 -11.53 -0.79
CA TYR A 416 -11.46 -10.39 -1.71
C TYR A 416 -10.70 -9.25 -1.01
N VAL A 417 -9.65 -8.74 -1.65
CA VAL A 417 -8.90 -7.57 -1.14
C VAL A 417 -8.99 -6.39 -2.09
N LEU A 418 -9.09 -5.18 -1.52
CA LEU A 418 -9.08 -3.90 -2.25
C LEU A 418 -8.53 -2.78 -1.34
N LYS A 419 -7.61 -1.94 -1.84
CA LYS A 419 -7.26 -0.68 -1.15
C LYS A 419 -8.39 0.32 -1.41
N ALA A 420 -9.09 0.71 -0.36
CA ALA A 420 -10.34 1.44 -0.48
C ALA A 420 -10.60 2.42 0.67
N GLU A 421 -11.38 3.45 0.37
CA GLU A 421 -11.90 4.42 1.35
C GLU A 421 -12.79 3.72 2.39
N PRO A 422 -13.02 4.34 3.57
CA PRO A 422 -14.08 3.90 4.45
C PRO A 422 -15.44 3.98 3.74
N LEU A 423 -16.41 3.20 4.23
CA LEU A 423 -17.79 3.20 3.72
C LEU A 423 -18.39 4.61 3.72
N HIS A 424 -18.95 5.03 2.58
CA HIS A 424 -19.84 6.17 2.48
C HIS A 424 -21.30 5.72 2.67
N ASP A 425 -21.99 6.31 3.64
CA ASP A 425 -23.40 5.98 3.96
C ASP A 425 -24.35 6.42 2.85
N ILE A 426 -25.38 5.61 2.61
CA ILE A 426 -26.48 5.86 1.68
C ILE A 426 -27.78 5.75 2.47
N ILE A 427 -28.36 6.90 2.77
CA ILE A 427 -29.63 7.00 3.48
C ILE A 427 -30.80 7.03 2.48
N ASP A 428 -31.70 6.06 2.61
CA ASP A 428 -33.01 6.09 1.95
C ASP A 428 -34.03 5.32 2.81
N PHE A 429 -35.08 6.02 3.25
CA PHE A 429 -36.18 5.44 4.01
C PHE A 429 -37.53 5.60 3.28
N LEU A 430 -37.54 6.29 2.13
CA LEU A 430 -38.76 6.74 1.49
C LEU A 430 -39.03 6.03 0.17
N SER A 431 -38.00 5.53 -0.51
CA SER A 431 -38.18 4.68 -1.68
C SER A 431 -39.06 3.48 -1.34
N LEU A 432 -40.15 3.32 -2.09
CA LEU A 432 -41.12 2.24 -1.90
C LEU A 432 -40.89 1.08 -2.88
N ASP A 433 -40.00 1.26 -3.84
CA ASP A 433 -39.57 0.24 -4.79
C ASP A 433 -38.08 0.38 -5.13
N GLY A 434 -37.54 -0.66 -5.78
CA GLY A 434 -36.15 -0.74 -6.18
C GLY A 434 -35.74 0.23 -7.30
N HIS A 435 -36.67 0.84 -8.04
CA HIS A 435 -36.32 1.76 -9.12
C HIS A 435 -35.83 3.09 -8.55
N ASP A 436 -36.63 3.71 -7.67
CA ASP A 436 -36.25 4.95 -6.99
C ASP A 436 -35.00 4.73 -6.11
N LEU A 437 -34.95 3.59 -5.39
CA LEU A 437 -33.82 3.25 -4.52
C LEU A 437 -32.50 3.10 -5.30
N LEU A 438 -32.54 2.49 -6.48
CA LEU A 438 -31.32 2.27 -7.27
C LEU A 438 -30.74 3.59 -7.80
N ASP A 439 -31.59 4.56 -8.13
CA ASP A 439 -31.15 5.90 -8.53
C ASP A 439 -30.47 6.62 -7.35
N THR A 440 -31.03 6.53 -6.13
CA THR A 440 -30.39 7.03 -4.90
C THR A 440 -28.99 6.42 -4.70
N ILE A 441 -28.89 5.08 -4.78
CA ILE A 441 -27.61 4.36 -4.65
C ILE A 441 -26.61 4.81 -5.71
N THR A 442 -27.06 4.96 -6.96
CA THR A 442 -26.22 5.33 -8.09
C THR A 442 -25.60 6.71 -7.92
N HIS A 443 -26.35 7.68 -7.38
CA HIS A 443 -25.82 9.02 -7.09
C HIS A 443 -24.70 9.02 -6.05
N CYS A 444 -24.72 8.07 -5.10
CA CYS A 444 -23.66 7.92 -4.11
C CYS A 444 -22.44 7.18 -4.64
N CYS A 445 -22.56 6.41 -5.74
CA CYS A 445 -21.44 5.66 -6.34
C CYS A 445 -20.34 6.55 -6.93
N THR A 446 -20.49 7.87 -6.89
CA THR A 446 -19.40 8.78 -7.19
C THR A 446 -19.60 10.17 -6.58
N THR A 447 -18.48 10.86 -6.35
CA THR A 447 -18.43 12.29 -6.03
C THR A 447 -17.29 12.95 -6.80
N LEU A 448 -17.42 14.24 -7.11
CA LEU A 448 -16.31 15.00 -7.69
C LEU A 448 -15.17 15.08 -6.67
N GLY A 449 -13.95 14.77 -7.09
CA GLY A 449 -12.79 14.70 -6.20
C GLY A 449 -12.45 13.28 -5.74
N SER A 450 -13.33 12.30 -5.93
CA SER A 450 -13.02 10.88 -5.71
C SER A 450 -12.02 10.35 -6.76
N ASN A 451 -11.30 9.27 -6.43
CA ASN A 451 -10.38 8.65 -7.38
C ASN A 451 -11.10 8.19 -8.66
N ASN A 452 -12.29 7.58 -8.56
CA ASN A 452 -13.04 7.09 -9.71
C ASN A 452 -13.50 8.21 -10.67
N ALA A 453 -13.54 9.48 -10.22
CA ALA A 453 -13.79 10.60 -11.11
C ALA A 453 -12.65 10.81 -12.14
N TYR A 454 -11.42 10.47 -11.77
CA TYR A 454 -10.22 10.62 -12.60
C TYR A 454 -9.76 9.28 -13.17
N MET A 455 -9.98 8.19 -12.43
CA MET A 455 -9.44 6.86 -12.66
C MET A 455 -10.53 5.79 -12.48
N PRO A 456 -11.29 5.46 -13.53
CA PRO A 456 -12.37 4.51 -13.42
C PRO A 456 -11.88 3.14 -12.97
N GLY A 457 -12.54 2.53 -12.00
CA GLY A 457 -12.08 1.32 -11.32
C GLY A 457 -13.17 0.60 -10.53
N PRO A 458 -12.81 -0.43 -9.75
CA PRO A 458 -13.76 -1.20 -8.96
C PRO A 458 -14.45 -0.35 -7.88
N LEU A 459 -15.67 -0.68 -7.48
CA LEU A 459 -16.34 -0.15 -6.29
C LEU A 459 -17.23 -1.24 -5.68
N ILE A 460 -17.61 -1.07 -4.42
CA ILE A 460 -18.44 -2.06 -3.72
C ILE A 460 -19.69 -1.38 -3.19
N VAL A 461 -20.84 -1.85 -3.65
CA VAL A 461 -22.15 -1.48 -3.12
C VAL A 461 -22.50 -2.45 -2.00
N CYS A 462 -22.61 -1.90 -0.79
CA CYS A 462 -22.99 -2.62 0.42
C CYS A 462 -24.47 -2.36 0.71
N LEU A 463 -25.33 -3.31 0.38
CA LEU A 463 -26.77 -3.19 0.60
C LEU A 463 -27.15 -3.71 1.98
N THR A 464 -28.05 -2.99 2.67
CA THR A 464 -28.77 -3.60 3.81
C THR A 464 -29.70 -4.71 3.32
N PRO A 465 -30.13 -5.62 4.21
CA PRO A 465 -31.12 -6.63 3.85
C PRO A 465 -32.42 -6.04 3.30
N ASP A 466 -32.90 -4.91 3.87
CA ASP A 466 -34.15 -4.28 3.41
C ASP A 466 -34.02 -3.72 1.99
N HIS A 467 -32.92 -3.01 1.70
CA HIS A 467 -32.65 -2.49 0.36
C HIS A 467 -32.41 -3.62 -0.65
N GLY A 468 -31.68 -4.66 -0.28
CA GLY A 468 -31.49 -5.85 -1.11
C GLY A 468 -32.83 -6.54 -1.45
N MET A 469 -33.68 -6.77 -0.45
CA MET A 469 -35.01 -7.38 -0.65
C MET A 469 -35.90 -6.51 -1.55
N MET A 470 -35.86 -5.18 -1.38
CA MET A 470 -36.64 -4.24 -2.20
C MET A 470 -36.23 -4.30 -3.67
N LEU A 471 -34.92 -4.23 -3.95
CA LEU A 471 -34.37 -4.38 -5.31
C LEU A 471 -34.75 -5.73 -5.92
N LYS A 472 -34.58 -6.82 -5.17
CA LYS A 472 -34.93 -8.17 -5.62
C LYS A 472 -36.42 -8.28 -5.94
N LYS A 473 -37.30 -7.72 -5.10
CA LYS A 473 -38.76 -7.70 -5.30
C LYS A 473 -39.17 -6.91 -6.53
N SER A 474 -38.47 -5.83 -6.85
CA SER A 474 -38.64 -5.05 -8.09
C SER A 474 -38.05 -5.73 -9.33
N GLY A 475 -37.51 -6.96 -9.20
CA GLY A 475 -37.04 -7.76 -10.32
C GLY A 475 -35.58 -7.53 -10.72
N TYR A 476 -34.80 -6.78 -9.93
CA TYR A 476 -33.40 -6.56 -10.23
C TYR A 476 -32.58 -7.85 -10.05
N THR A 477 -31.79 -8.17 -11.08
CA THR A 477 -30.67 -9.12 -10.98
C THR A 477 -29.41 -8.38 -10.54
N LYS A 478 -28.38 -9.12 -10.08
CA LYS A 478 -27.07 -8.52 -9.75
C LYS A 478 -26.47 -7.84 -10.97
N GLU A 479 -26.58 -8.47 -12.14
CA GLU A 479 -26.12 -7.95 -13.43
C GLU A 479 -26.84 -6.65 -13.82
N MET A 480 -28.15 -6.56 -13.58
CA MET A 480 -28.91 -5.33 -13.85
C MET A 480 -28.45 -4.17 -12.96
N ILE A 481 -28.14 -4.42 -11.69
CA ILE A 481 -27.61 -3.40 -10.76
C ILE A 481 -26.22 -2.93 -11.25
N GLN A 482 -25.36 -3.88 -11.60
CA GLN A 482 -24.03 -3.62 -12.15
C GLN A 482 -24.08 -2.76 -13.42
N GLU A 483 -24.95 -3.12 -14.37
CA GLU A 483 -25.12 -2.38 -15.62
C GLU A 483 -25.69 -0.97 -15.40
N HIS A 484 -26.69 -0.85 -14.51
CA HIS A 484 -27.30 0.44 -14.16
C HIS A 484 -26.25 1.39 -13.59
N ILE A 485 -25.49 0.96 -12.58
CA ILE A 485 -24.46 1.80 -11.96
C ILE A 485 -23.36 2.13 -12.98
N HIS A 486 -22.91 1.18 -13.80
CA HIS A 486 -21.92 1.48 -14.85
C HIS A 486 -22.41 2.52 -15.86
N THR A 487 -23.70 2.47 -16.20
CA THR A 487 -24.31 3.37 -17.17
C THR A 487 -24.53 4.77 -16.61
N TYR A 488 -25.00 4.87 -15.36
CA TYR A 488 -25.54 6.10 -14.80
C TYR A 488 -24.65 6.77 -13.73
N ALA A 489 -23.65 6.07 -13.17
CA ALA A 489 -22.63 6.70 -12.33
C ALA A 489 -21.50 7.26 -13.22
N TYR A 490 -21.59 8.55 -13.53
CA TYR A 490 -20.64 9.24 -14.41
C TYR A 490 -20.40 10.69 -14.00
N HIS A 491 -19.40 11.31 -14.62
CA HIS A 491 -19.20 12.76 -14.57
C HIS A 491 -19.19 13.38 -15.96
N GLU A 492 -19.77 14.56 -16.06
CA GLU A 492 -19.55 15.45 -17.19
C GLU A 492 -18.07 15.77 -17.29
N VAL A 493 -17.44 15.41 -18.42
CA VAL A 493 -15.99 15.62 -18.66
C VAL A 493 -15.53 17.04 -18.36
N PRO A 494 -16.29 18.11 -18.69
CA PRO A 494 -15.92 19.48 -18.31
C PRO A 494 -15.76 19.71 -16.80
N MET A 495 -16.46 18.96 -15.93
CA MET A 495 -16.39 19.13 -14.48
C MET A 495 -15.11 18.55 -13.85
N VAL A 496 -14.48 17.59 -14.53
CA VAL A 496 -13.26 16.91 -14.07
C VAL A 496 -12.02 17.31 -14.87
N ARG A 497 -12.16 18.19 -15.86
CA ARG A 497 -11.03 18.69 -16.66
C ARG A 497 -10.21 19.69 -15.86
N ASN A 498 -8.87 19.55 -15.90
CA ASN A 498 -7.92 20.45 -15.22
C ASN A 498 -8.15 20.57 -13.70
N ARG A 499 -8.70 19.53 -13.08
CA ARG A 499 -8.94 19.43 -11.63
C ARG A 499 -8.47 18.06 -11.15
N GLY A 500 -8.22 17.92 -9.86
CA GLY A 500 -7.84 16.66 -9.22
C GLY A 500 -6.59 16.03 -9.86
N LEU A 501 -6.68 14.74 -10.20
CA LEU A 501 -5.56 13.97 -10.73
C LEU A 501 -5.56 13.93 -12.26
N VAL A 502 -4.37 13.81 -12.87
CA VAL A 502 -4.29 13.47 -14.29
C VAL A 502 -4.94 12.12 -14.54
N PRO A 503 -5.92 12.04 -15.46
CA PRO A 503 -6.69 10.82 -15.64
C PRO A 503 -5.85 9.65 -16.13
N VAL A 504 -5.95 8.52 -15.44
CA VAL A 504 -5.48 7.22 -15.92
C VAL A 504 -6.71 6.42 -16.33
N ARG A 505 -6.91 6.28 -17.63
CA ARG A 505 -8.13 5.71 -18.21
C ARG A 505 -7.78 4.72 -19.32
N PRO A 506 -8.63 3.71 -19.59
CA PRO A 506 -8.48 2.87 -20.76
C PRO A 506 -8.39 3.73 -22.03
N ALA A 507 -7.52 3.37 -22.98
CA ALA A 507 -7.32 4.15 -24.22
C ALA A 507 -8.64 4.39 -24.98
N ARG A 508 -9.57 3.43 -24.93
CA ARG A 508 -10.93 3.54 -25.49
C ARG A 508 -11.78 4.66 -24.89
N PHE A 509 -11.40 5.23 -23.74
CA PHE A 509 -12.11 6.34 -23.09
C PHE A 509 -11.59 7.72 -23.48
N LYS A 510 -10.58 7.83 -24.36
CA LYS A 510 -9.95 9.10 -24.74
C LYS A 510 -10.95 10.20 -25.13
N ASN A 511 -12.02 9.84 -25.85
CA ASN A 511 -13.07 10.77 -26.29
C ASN A 511 -14.45 10.46 -25.68
N LYS A 512 -14.50 9.65 -24.61
CA LYS A 512 -15.78 9.23 -24.00
C LYS A 512 -16.40 10.39 -23.20
N HIS A 513 -17.70 10.59 -23.37
CA HIS A 513 -18.48 11.57 -22.64
C HIS A 513 -19.96 11.10 -22.55
N PRO A 514 -20.60 11.15 -21.37
CA PRO A 514 -20.00 11.44 -20.07
C PRO A 514 -18.95 10.39 -19.66
N MET A 515 -18.11 10.71 -18.67
CA MET A 515 -17.05 9.81 -18.20
C MET A 515 -17.58 8.88 -17.11
N PRO A 516 -17.67 7.56 -17.35
CA PRO A 516 -18.13 6.61 -16.35
C PRO A 516 -17.09 6.48 -15.23
N VAL A 517 -17.57 6.15 -14.03
CA VAL A 517 -16.72 5.97 -12.84
C VAL A 517 -16.16 4.55 -12.75
N THR A 518 -16.70 3.63 -13.55
CA THR A 518 -16.24 2.27 -13.73
C THR A 518 -15.83 2.01 -15.19
N ARG A 519 -14.99 1.02 -15.43
CA ARG A 519 -14.54 0.62 -16.78
C ARG A 519 -15.54 -0.33 -17.42
N SER A 520 -16.19 -1.17 -16.61
CA SER A 520 -17.23 -2.11 -17.04
C SER A 520 -18.23 -2.34 -15.90
N PRO A 521 -19.41 -2.93 -16.18
CA PRO A 521 -20.34 -3.36 -15.13
C PRO A 521 -19.71 -4.27 -14.07
N LYS A 522 -18.70 -5.07 -14.44
CA LYS A 522 -18.02 -5.99 -13.51
C LYS A 522 -17.07 -5.32 -12.52
N ASP A 523 -16.84 -4.02 -12.65
CA ASP A 523 -16.15 -3.25 -11.61
C ASP A 523 -17.08 -2.97 -10.41
N VAL A 524 -18.39 -3.20 -10.53
CA VAL A 524 -19.35 -3.00 -9.43
C VAL A 524 -19.54 -4.33 -8.70
N GLU A 525 -18.95 -4.47 -7.52
CA GLU A 525 -19.30 -5.56 -6.62
C GLU A 525 -20.55 -5.18 -5.82
N VAL A 526 -21.47 -6.13 -5.66
CA VAL A 526 -22.72 -5.93 -4.91
C VAL A 526 -22.79 -7.00 -3.83
N VAL A 527 -22.83 -6.57 -2.57
CA VAL A 527 -22.89 -7.44 -1.40
C VAL A 527 -24.05 -7.02 -0.50
N VAL A 528 -24.66 -7.99 0.20
CA VAL A 528 -25.73 -7.73 1.17
C VAL A 528 -25.21 -8.02 2.56
N ILE A 529 -25.07 -6.97 3.37
CA ILE A 529 -24.44 -7.01 4.69
C ILE A 529 -25.19 -6.08 5.66
N GLY A 530 -24.83 -6.15 6.93
CA GLY A 530 -25.36 -5.28 7.96
C GLY A 530 -26.68 -5.76 8.55
N GLY A 531 -27.48 -4.81 9.03
CA GLY A 531 -28.78 -5.04 9.65
C GLY A 531 -29.90 -4.40 8.84
N ARG A 532 -31.14 -4.73 9.19
CA ARG A 532 -32.34 -4.09 8.59
C ARG A 532 -32.32 -2.57 8.81
N GLY A 533 -32.93 -1.82 7.89
CA GLY A 533 -32.94 -0.37 7.88
C GLY A 533 -32.51 0.27 6.55
N GLY A 534 -32.74 1.58 6.44
CA GLY A 534 -32.53 2.39 5.25
C GLY A 534 -31.12 2.95 5.05
N HIS A 535 -30.08 2.27 5.55
CA HIS A 535 -28.67 2.73 5.52
C HIS A 535 -27.77 1.75 4.77
N SER A 536 -27.82 1.79 3.44
CA SER A 536 -26.82 1.10 2.61
C SER A 536 -25.51 1.87 2.60
N GLY A 537 -24.50 1.40 1.88
CA GLY A 537 -23.29 2.19 1.66
C GLY A 537 -22.56 1.82 0.39
N VAL A 538 -21.55 2.63 0.07
CA VAL A 538 -20.63 2.37 -1.04
C VAL A 538 -19.19 2.56 -0.58
N ILE A 539 -18.31 1.69 -1.06
CA ILE A 539 -16.87 1.73 -0.82
C ILE A 539 -16.19 2.08 -2.14
N LEU A 540 -15.47 3.21 -2.16
CA LEU A 540 -14.72 3.68 -3.32
C LEU A 540 -13.24 3.28 -3.23
N PRO A 541 -12.56 3.01 -4.35
CA PRO A 541 -11.22 2.47 -4.34
C PRO A 541 -10.15 3.58 -4.31
N TRP A 542 -8.91 3.17 -4.11
CA TRP A 542 -7.72 3.99 -4.38
C TRP A 542 -7.42 4.17 -5.89
N ALA A 543 -7.94 3.28 -6.74
CA ALA A 543 -7.91 3.26 -8.22
C ALA A 543 -6.56 3.09 -8.95
N LEU A 544 -5.41 3.53 -8.40
CA LEU A 544 -4.06 3.56 -9.04
C LEU A 544 -3.49 2.20 -9.51
N HIS A 545 -4.15 1.59 -10.49
CA HIS A 545 -3.95 0.21 -10.93
C HIS A 545 -4.13 -0.81 -9.80
N SER A 546 -4.99 -0.51 -8.82
CA SER A 546 -5.36 -1.44 -7.76
C SER A 546 -6.73 -2.03 -8.05
N GLU A 547 -6.73 -3.31 -8.40
CA GLU A 547 -7.91 -4.12 -8.67
C GLU A 547 -8.37 -4.85 -7.41
N GLY A 548 -9.67 -5.16 -7.35
CA GLY A 548 -10.18 -6.17 -6.44
C GLY A 548 -9.58 -7.54 -6.77
N CYS A 549 -8.83 -8.11 -5.84
CA CYS A 549 -8.17 -9.41 -6.03
C CYS A 549 -8.84 -10.48 -5.17
N VAL A 550 -9.17 -11.62 -5.77
CA VAL A 550 -9.85 -12.74 -5.11
C VAL A 550 -8.92 -13.94 -5.02
N GLU A 551 -8.75 -14.49 -3.83
CA GLU A 551 -7.94 -15.70 -3.57
C GLU A 551 -8.78 -16.72 -2.79
N PRO A 552 -8.83 -18.00 -3.21
CA PRO A 552 -9.48 -19.04 -2.42
C PRO A 552 -8.63 -19.43 -1.21
N ILE A 553 -9.29 -19.80 -0.11
CA ILE A 553 -8.61 -20.36 1.06
C ILE A 553 -8.21 -21.81 0.75
N ALA A 554 -6.93 -22.02 0.50
CA ALA A 554 -6.37 -23.31 0.08
C ALA A 554 -5.24 -23.77 1.02
N LEU A 555 -5.02 -25.08 1.06
CA LEU A 555 -3.91 -25.75 1.73
C LEU A 555 -2.57 -25.54 0.98
N PRO A 556 -1.42 -25.90 1.57
CA PRO A 556 -0.11 -25.71 0.94
C PRO A 556 0.06 -26.43 -0.40
N ASP A 557 -0.65 -27.53 -0.61
CA ASP A 557 -0.66 -28.30 -1.86
C ASP A 557 -1.59 -27.71 -2.94
N GLY A 558 -2.27 -26.59 -2.64
CA GLY A 558 -3.21 -25.92 -3.54
C GLY A 558 -4.64 -26.46 -3.47
N LYS A 559 -4.91 -27.48 -2.64
CA LYS A 559 -6.28 -27.97 -2.44
C LYS A 559 -7.12 -26.89 -1.75
N ILE A 560 -8.25 -26.51 -2.34
CA ILE A 560 -9.24 -25.64 -1.70
C ILE A 560 -9.79 -26.35 -0.45
N ALA A 561 -9.74 -25.66 0.69
CA ALA A 561 -10.24 -26.21 1.94
C ALA A 561 -11.76 -26.02 2.05
N GLU A 562 -12.45 -27.04 2.53
CA GLU A 562 -13.90 -26.97 2.77
C GLU A 562 -14.21 -26.52 4.21
N THR A 563 -13.30 -26.77 5.16
CA THR A 563 -13.47 -26.42 6.58
C THR A 563 -12.17 -25.99 7.24
N ILE A 564 -12.27 -25.16 8.29
CA ILE A 564 -11.13 -24.65 9.06
C ILE A 564 -10.31 -25.76 9.73
N GLU A 565 -10.93 -26.90 10.06
CA GLU A 565 -10.24 -27.99 10.74
C GLU A 565 -9.19 -28.70 9.85
N GLU A 566 -9.26 -28.54 8.52
CA GLU A 566 -8.23 -29.05 7.59
C GLU A 566 -6.88 -28.34 7.77
N PHE A 567 -6.87 -27.11 8.30
CA PHE A 567 -5.63 -26.36 8.55
C PHE A 567 -4.98 -26.69 9.89
N LYS A 568 -5.65 -27.47 10.74
CA LYS A 568 -5.15 -27.78 12.08
C LYS A 568 -3.90 -28.66 11.99
N VAL A 569 -2.82 -28.19 12.62
CA VAL A 569 -1.55 -28.91 12.69
C VAL A 569 -1.43 -29.55 14.07
N ASN A 570 -1.20 -30.86 14.10
CA ASN A 570 -0.80 -31.55 15.32
C ASN A 570 0.71 -31.32 15.50
N ARG A 571 1.08 -30.26 16.22
CA ARG A 571 2.48 -29.97 16.59
C ARG A 571 2.79 -30.49 17.99
#